data_AF-A0A931THT4-F1
#
_entry.id   AF-A0A931THT4-F1
#
_cell.length_a   1.000
_cell.length_b   1.000
_cell.length_c   1.000
_cell.angle_alpha   90.00
_cell.angle_beta   90.00
_cell.angle_gamma   90.00
#
_symmetry.space_group_name_H-M   'P 1'
#
loop_
_entity.id
_entity.type
_entity.pdbx_description
1 polymer ?
#
loop_
_entity_poly.entity_id
_entity_poly.type
_entity_poly.pdbx_seq_one_letter_code
_entity_poly.pdbx_strand_id
1 'polypeptide(L)'
;MILSLGVPTRVSWLEFTIEAIFLPFDRDSTPELEFETNFLWLPAERTKGWLGSHFDVVDKFSPAERPTDRRAYTHKLNLELDTSVSVFNWLPEGRWLRGVELEGSLDYVATGLAKSGGLVDGVRFVDRASPWSFSLVFVFPIAPF
;
A
#
# COMPACT_ATOMS: atom_id res chain seq x y z
N MET A 1 -11.70 -6.52 0.79
CA MET A 1 -11.35 -6.86 2.18
C MET A 1 -9.86 -7.08 2.22
N ILE A 2 -9.18 -6.38 3.11
CA ILE A 2 -7.74 -6.57 3.36
C ILE A 2 -7.63 -7.13 4.77
N LEU A 3 -6.88 -8.21 4.93
CA LEU A 3 -6.46 -8.74 6.22
C LEU A 3 -4.96 -8.50 6.34
N SER A 4 -4.56 -7.61 7.24
CA SER A 4 -3.17 -7.24 7.46
C SER A 4 -2.66 -7.80 8.79
N LEU A 5 -1.44 -8.36 8.79
CA LEU A 5 -0.74 -8.87 9.96
C LEU A 5 0.62 -8.20 10.07
N GLY A 6 0.77 -7.31 11.05
CA GLY A 6 2.06 -6.75 11.44
C GLY A 6 2.90 -7.75 12.26
N VAL A 7 4.16 -7.91 11.88
CA VAL A 7 5.15 -8.73 12.57
C VAL A 7 6.26 -7.81 13.10
N PRO A 8 6.24 -7.48 14.41
CA PRO A 8 7.21 -6.55 14.96
C PRO A 8 8.60 -7.17 15.01
N THR A 9 9.63 -6.34 14.84
CA THR A 9 11.03 -6.76 15.01
C THR A 9 11.62 -6.20 16.30
N ARG A 10 12.83 -6.66 16.66
CA ARG A 10 13.59 -6.08 17.78
C ARG A 10 14.20 -4.71 17.44
N VAL A 11 14.12 -4.30 16.19
CA VAL A 11 14.75 -3.09 15.65
C VAL A 11 13.65 -2.07 15.38
N SER A 12 13.69 -0.93 16.08
CA SER A 12 12.59 0.04 16.08
C SER A 12 12.37 0.80 14.77
N TRP A 13 13.21 0.58 13.75
CA TRP A 13 13.08 1.19 12.43
C TRP A 13 12.68 0.18 11.35
N LEU A 14 12.44 -1.08 11.74
CA LEU A 14 12.16 -2.18 10.82
C LEU A 14 10.93 -2.96 11.28
N GLU A 15 9.95 -3.07 10.40
CA GLU A 15 8.75 -3.90 10.59
C GLU A 15 8.51 -4.77 9.36
N PHE A 16 7.65 -5.77 9.53
CA PHE A 16 7.18 -6.59 8.41
C PHE A 16 5.66 -6.65 8.45
N THR A 17 5.03 -6.56 7.28
CA THR A 17 3.58 -6.74 7.14
C THR A 17 3.32 -7.89 6.17
N ILE A 18 2.30 -8.68 6.47
CA ILE A 18 1.76 -9.68 5.55
C ILE A 18 0.29 -9.34 5.35
N GLU A 19 -0.09 -9.10 4.10
CA GLU A 19 -1.47 -8.81 3.75
C GLU A 19 -2.07 -9.89 2.86
N ALA A 20 -3.35 -10.17 3.11
CA ALA A 20 -4.20 -10.94 2.21
C ALA A 20 -5.34 -10.05 1.72
N ILE A 21 -5.38 -9.82 0.42
CA ILE A 21 -6.33 -8.93 -0.23
C ILE A 21 -7.33 -9.79 -1.00
N PHE A 22 -8.61 -9.56 -0.72
CA PHE A 22 -9.74 -10.19 -1.39
C PHE A 22 -10.64 -9.09 -1.96
N LEU A 23 -10.80 -9.07 -3.27
CA LEU A 23 -11.73 -8.16 -3.93
C LEU A 23 -13.16 -8.75 -3.83
N PRO A 24 -14.06 -8.19 -2.99
CA PRO A 24 -15.32 -8.85 -2.64
C PRO A 24 -16.34 -8.91 -3.78
N PHE A 25 -16.03 -8.29 -4.93
CA PHE A 25 -16.87 -8.28 -6.14
C PHE A 25 -16.12 -8.77 -7.39
N ASP A 26 -14.92 -9.31 -7.21
CA ASP A 26 -14.24 -10.01 -8.30
C ASP A 26 -14.93 -11.37 -8.54
N ARG A 27 -15.16 -11.71 -9.81
CA ARG A 27 -15.88 -12.93 -10.18
C ARG A 27 -15.13 -14.18 -9.77
N ASP A 28 -13.80 -14.11 -9.79
CA ASP A 28 -12.93 -15.23 -9.52
C ASP A 28 -12.48 -15.29 -8.06
N SER A 29 -12.91 -14.31 -7.24
CA SER A 29 -12.50 -14.16 -5.83
C SER A 29 -11.00 -14.26 -5.67
N THR A 30 -10.28 -13.63 -6.60
CA THR A 30 -8.85 -13.81 -6.75
C THR A 30 -8.12 -13.36 -5.48
N PRO A 31 -7.29 -14.23 -4.87
CA PRO A 31 -6.44 -13.83 -3.76
C PRO A 31 -5.23 -13.05 -4.26
N GLU A 32 -4.90 -11.96 -3.57
CA GLU A 32 -3.59 -11.34 -3.65
C GLU A 32 -2.93 -11.39 -2.26
N LEU A 33 -1.62 -11.57 -2.25
CA LEU A 33 -0.82 -11.53 -1.04
C LEU A 33 0.27 -10.48 -1.19
N GLU A 34 0.48 -9.69 -0.14
CA GLU A 34 1.57 -8.73 -0.08
C GLU A 34 2.47 -9.05 1.11
N PHE A 35 3.77 -9.01 0.86
CA PHE A 35 4.81 -9.20 1.87
C PHE A 35 5.67 -7.95 1.87
N GLU A 36 5.61 -7.22 2.97
CA GLU A 36 6.20 -5.89 3.06
C GLU A 36 7.33 -5.89 4.08
N THR A 37 8.42 -5.23 3.71
CA THR A 37 9.47 -4.84 4.64
C THR A 37 9.42 -3.33 4.81
N ASN A 38 9.06 -2.88 6.02
CA ASN A 38 8.75 -1.49 6.30
C ASN A 38 9.91 -0.82 7.01
N PHE A 39 10.44 0.24 6.42
CA PHE A 39 11.54 1.03 6.96
C PHE A 39 10.98 2.34 7.55
N LEU A 40 10.78 2.33 8.87
CA LEU A 40 10.24 3.48 9.61
C LEU A 40 11.33 4.55 9.77
N TRP A 41 11.34 5.53 8.87
CA TRP A 41 12.30 6.63 8.92
C TRP A 41 11.78 7.83 9.74
N LEU A 42 10.45 8.04 9.78
CA LEU A 42 9.80 9.07 10.59
C LEU A 42 8.61 8.49 11.38
N PRO A 43 8.86 7.90 12.55
CA PRO A 43 7.78 7.52 13.47
C PRO A 43 6.99 8.76 13.93
N ALA A 44 5.67 8.62 14.05
CA ALA A 44 4.77 9.72 14.39
C ALA A 44 5.08 10.35 15.77
N GLU A 45 5.64 9.58 16.71
CA GLU A 45 6.03 10.06 18.04
C GLU A 45 7.08 11.17 17.96
N ARG A 46 7.96 11.13 16.94
CA ARG A 46 8.98 12.16 16.72
C ARG A 46 8.37 13.52 16.36
N THR A 47 7.15 13.51 15.83
CA THR A 47 6.40 14.71 15.44
C THR A 47 5.24 14.98 16.38
N LYS A 48 5.17 14.31 17.54
CA LYS A 48 4.03 14.39 18.49
C LYS A 48 2.69 14.01 17.84
N GLY A 49 2.71 13.03 16.93
CA GLY A 49 1.54 12.50 16.24
C GLY A 49 1.08 13.32 15.05
N TRP A 50 1.81 14.37 14.62
CA TRP A 50 1.39 15.20 13.48
C TRP A 50 1.63 14.54 12.13
N LEU A 51 2.74 13.82 12.01
CA LEU A 51 3.26 13.32 10.75
C LEU A 51 3.99 11.99 10.99
N GLY A 52 3.57 10.93 10.30
CA GLY A 52 4.28 9.66 10.21
C GLY A 52 4.74 9.42 8.78
N SER A 53 5.86 8.72 8.59
CA SER A 53 6.24 8.22 7.26
C SER A 53 7.19 7.03 7.34
N HIS A 54 6.97 6.08 6.44
CA HIS A 54 7.79 4.88 6.25
C HIS A 54 7.99 4.62 4.75
N PHE A 55 9.00 3.82 4.45
CA PHE A 55 9.29 3.37 3.10
C PHE A 55 9.25 1.85 3.07
N ASP A 56 8.55 1.28 2.10
CA ASP A 56 8.26 -0.14 2.09
C ASP A 56 8.78 -0.80 0.83
N VAL A 57 9.30 -2.00 1.00
CA VAL A 57 9.66 -2.89 -0.10
C VAL A 57 8.63 -4.01 -0.11
N VAL A 58 7.78 -4.01 -1.13
CA VAL A 58 6.60 -4.87 -1.21
C VAL A 58 6.80 -5.92 -2.29
N ASP A 59 6.70 -7.18 -1.92
CA ASP A 59 6.51 -8.29 -2.86
C ASP A 59 5.03 -8.65 -2.94
N LYS A 60 4.40 -8.31 -4.06
CA LYS A 60 3.00 -8.61 -4.33
C LYS A 60 2.88 -9.88 -5.17
N PHE A 61 2.32 -10.92 -4.57
CA PHE A 61 1.86 -12.10 -5.28
C PHE A 61 0.41 -11.91 -5.74
N SER A 62 0.21 -11.80 -7.04
CA SER A 62 -1.10 -11.53 -7.67
C SER A 62 -1.17 -12.17 -9.06
N PRO A 63 -2.34 -12.18 -9.73
CA PRO A 63 -2.44 -12.69 -11.08
C PRO A 63 -1.42 -12.10 -12.02
N ALA A 64 -0.95 -12.94 -12.93
CA ALA A 64 -0.11 -12.53 -14.02
C ALA A 64 -0.95 -11.74 -15.04
N GLU A 65 -0.51 -10.53 -15.36
CA GLU A 65 -1.24 -9.62 -16.24
C GLU A 65 -0.71 -9.62 -17.67
N ARG A 66 0.54 -10.07 -17.90
CA ARG A 66 1.17 -9.91 -19.21
C ARG A 66 0.88 -11.13 -20.09
N PRO A 67 0.63 -10.93 -21.40
CA PRO A 67 0.41 -12.04 -22.34
C PRO A 67 1.57 -13.04 -22.45
N THR A 68 2.78 -12.64 -22.04
CA THR A 68 3.98 -13.47 -22.08
C THR A 68 4.26 -14.21 -20.77
N ASP A 69 3.50 -13.95 -19.71
CA ASP A 69 3.69 -14.63 -18.44
C ASP A 69 3.32 -16.12 -18.60
N ARG A 70 4.14 -17.00 -18.03
CA ARG A 70 4.01 -18.47 -18.17
C ARG A 70 3.23 -19.11 -17.02
N ARG A 71 2.80 -18.31 -16.06
CA ARG A 71 2.13 -18.74 -14.82
C ARG A 71 0.88 -17.89 -14.64
N ALA A 72 -0.12 -18.44 -13.96
CA ALA A 72 -1.34 -17.71 -13.63
C ALA A 72 -1.09 -16.59 -12.59
N TYR A 73 -0.05 -16.73 -11.77
CA TYR A 73 0.35 -15.75 -10.75
C TYR A 73 1.83 -15.42 -10.89
N THR A 74 2.18 -14.20 -10.49
CA THR A 74 3.54 -13.70 -10.49
C THR A 74 3.83 -12.84 -9.27
N HIS A 75 5.12 -12.66 -9.01
CA HIS A 75 5.63 -11.75 -8.00
C HIS A 75 5.93 -10.40 -8.67
N LYS A 76 5.40 -9.33 -8.07
CA LYS A 76 5.56 -7.95 -8.52
C LYS A 76 6.22 -7.17 -7.39
N LEU A 77 7.33 -6.50 -7.68
CA LEU A 77 8.05 -5.68 -6.71
C LEU A 77 7.50 -4.26 -6.79
N ASN A 78 7.01 -3.75 -5.66
CA ASN A 78 6.62 -2.36 -5.47
C ASN A 78 7.50 -1.71 -4.41
N LEU A 79 7.75 -0.41 -4.55
CA LEU A 79 8.41 0.41 -3.55
C LEU A 79 7.45 1.53 -3.17
N GLU A 80 7.16 1.68 -1.88
CA GLU A 80 6.10 2.57 -1.43
C GLU A 80 6.70 3.58 -0.44
N LEU A 81 6.30 4.85 -0.58
CA LEU A 81 6.58 5.88 0.42
C LEU A 81 5.25 6.38 0.93
N ASP A 82 4.92 5.94 2.13
CA ASP A 82 3.70 6.29 2.81
C ASP A 82 3.96 7.42 3.80
N THR A 83 3.07 8.39 3.78
CA THR A 83 3.11 9.55 4.67
C THR A 83 1.72 9.86 5.17
N SER A 84 1.58 9.87 6.49
CA SER A 84 0.33 10.23 7.13
C SER A 84 0.38 11.56 7.86
N VAL A 85 -0.71 12.30 7.78
CA VAL A 85 -0.89 13.59 8.46
C VAL A 85 -2.15 13.54 9.31
N SER A 86 -1.97 13.72 10.62
CA SER A 86 -3.09 13.88 11.56
C SER A 86 -3.69 15.27 11.42
N VAL A 87 -4.73 15.39 10.59
CA VAL A 87 -5.26 16.67 10.10
C VAL A 87 -5.71 17.57 11.23
N PHE A 88 -6.25 17.04 12.33
CA PHE A 88 -6.77 17.84 13.45
C PHE A 88 -6.01 17.59 14.77
N ASN A 89 -4.71 17.25 14.71
CA ASN A 89 -3.92 16.92 15.91
C ASN A 89 -3.83 18.07 16.95
N TRP A 90 -4.19 19.30 16.57
CA TRP A 90 -4.30 20.43 17.49
C TRP A 90 -5.50 20.37 18.44
N LEU A 91 -6.51 19.55 18.15
CA LEU A 91 -7.67 19.41 19.02
C LEU A 91 -7.29 18.70 20.34
N PRO A 92 -7.97 19.00 21.46
CA PRO A 92 -7.75 18.26 22.71
C PRO A 92 -7.97 16.76 22.55
N GLU A 93 -7.30 15.96 23.40
CA GLU A 93 -7.53 14.51 23.48
C GLU A 93 -9.01 14.20 23.79
N GLY A 94 -9.48 13.03 23.34
CA GLY A 94 -10.89 12.63 23.44
C GLY A 94 -11.84 13.30 22.44
N ARG A 95 -11.35 14.21 21.59
CA ARG A 95 -12.12 14.71 20.45
C ARG A 95 -12.01 13.73 19.28
N TRP A 96 -13.13 13.17 18.87
CA TRP A 96 -13.23 12.22 17.74
C TRP A 96 -12.52 12.71 16.47
N LEU A 97 -12.65 14.00 16.12
CA LEU A 97 -11.99 14.57 14.94
C LEU A 97 -10.46 14.51 15.00
N ARG A 98 -9.86 14.43 16.20
CA ARG A 98 -8.40 14.45 16.38
C ARG A 98 -7.69 13.29 15.65
N GLY A 99 -8.38 12.17 15.45
CA GLY A 99 -7.84 10.97 14.79
C GLY A 99 -8.30 10.82 13.35
N VAL A 100 -8.76 11.90 12.72
CA VAL A 100 -8.85 11.93 11.25
C VAL A 100 -7.45 12.09 10.70
N GLU A 101 -7.11 11.22 9.76
CA GLU A 101 -5.82 11.15 9.09
C GLU A 101 -6.01 11.36 7.59
N LEU A 102 -5.03 12.03 6.98
CA LEU A 102 -4.83 12.04 5.55
C LEU A 102 -3.54 11.29 5.27
N GLU A 103 -3.63 10.19 4.54
CA GLU A 103 -2.50 9.38 4.12
C GLU A 103 -2.26 9.61 2.64
N GLY A 104 -0.99 9.78 2.26
CA GLY A 104 -0.54 9.78 0.89
C GLY A 104 0.49 8.69 0.68
N SER A 105 0.31 7.92 -0.38
CA SER A 105 1.23 6.85 -0.79
C SER A 105 1.79 7.16 -2.17
N LEU A 106 3.12 7.15 -2.30
CA LEU A 106 3.80 7.22 -3.59
C LEU A 106 4.42 5.86 -3.89
N ASP A 107 3.88 5.19 -4.90
CA ASP A 107 4.36 3.89 -5.33
C ASP A 107 5.31 3.99 -6.53
N TYR A 108 6.26 3.08 -6.57
CA TYR A 108 7.06 2.73 -7.74
C TYR A 108 7.02 1.23 -8.01
N VAL A 109 6.23 0.84 -9.01
CA VAL A 109 6.09 -0.53 -9.46
C VAL A 109 7.31 -0.91 -10.30
N ALA A 110 8.25 -1.64 -9.70
CA ALA A 110 9.50 -2.02 -10.32
C ALA A 110 9.36 -3.18 -11.33
N THR A 111 8.42 -4.10 -11.09
CA THR A 111 8.19 -5.26 -11.95
C THR A 111 6.70 -5.55 -12.13
N GLY A 112 6.35 -6.34 -13.15
CA GLY A 112 4.95 -6.73 -13.43
C GLY A 112 4.19 -5.82 -14.39
N LEU A 113 4.65 -4.59 -14.63
CA LEU A 113 3.96 -3.64 -15.50
C LEU A 113 3.81 -4.10 -16.96
N ALA A 114 2.69 -3.66 -17.55
CA ALA A 114 2.41 -3.81 -18.97
C ALA A 114 3.44 -3.04 -19.83
N LYS A 115 3.88 -3.68 -20.91
CA LYS A 115 4.76 -3.09 -21.92
C LYS A 115 3.94 -2.52 -23.08
N SER A 116 4.54 -1.61 -23.85
CA SER A 116 3.97 -1.15 -25.13
C SER A 116 3.61 -2.33 -26.03
N GLY A 117 2.41 -2.28 -26.60
CA GLY A 117 1.82 -3.35 -27.40
C GLY A 117 1.19 -4.49 -26.58
N GLY A 118 1.36 -4.51 -25.25
CA GLY A 118 0.77 -5.48 -24.35
C GLY A 118 -0.76 -5.34 -24.28
N LEU A 119 -1.45 -6.48 -24.13
CA LEU A 119 -2.89 -6.54 -23.91
C LEU A 119 -3.13 -7.01 -22.48
N VAL A 120 -3.75 -6.18 -21.65
CA VAL A 120 -4.14 -6.52 -20.26
C VAL A 120 -5.62 -6.20 -20.13
N ASP A 121 -6.42 -7.16 -19.65
CA ASP A 121 -7.88 -7.02 -19.49
C ASP A 121 -8.62 -6.49 -20.73
N GLY A 122 -8.17 -6.92 -21.92
CA GLY A 122 -8.73 -6.48 -23.20
C GLY A 122 -8.33 -5.07 -23.63
N VAL A 123 -7.54 -4.36 -22.83
CA VAL A 123 -6.99 -3.04 -23.15
C VAL A 123 -5.59 -3.18 -23.71
N ARG A 124 -5.35 -2.57 -24.89
CA ARG A 124 -4.03 -2.54 -25.51
C ARG A 124 -3.28 -1.28 -25.09
N PHE A 125 -2.11 -1.48 -24.49
CA PHE A 125 -1.22 -0.40 -24.11
C PHE A 125 -0.47 0.12 -25.34
N VAL A 126 -0.65 1.41 -25.65
CA VAL A 126 0.08 2.07 -26.76
C VAL A 126 1.54 2.29 -26.34
N ASP A 127 1.74 2.72 -25.10
CA ASP A 127 3.05 2.99 -24.50
C ASP A 127 3.31 2.04 -23.32
N ARG A 128 4.45 2.18 -22.63
CA ARG A 128 4.65 1.45 -21.37
C ARG A 128 3.74 2.03 -20.29
N ALA A 129 3.22 1.17 -19.41
CA ALA A 129 2.53 1.64 -18.21
C ALA A 129 3.47 2.51 -17.35
N SER A 130 2.92 3.55 -16.74
CA SER A 130 3.66 4.35 -15.76
C SER A 130 4.06 3.45 -14.59
N PRO A 131 5.34 3.48 -14.15
CA PRO A 131 5.71 2.80 -12.92
C PRO A 131 5.33 3.57 -11.66
N TRP A 132 4.94 4.83 -11.80
CA TRP A 132 4.56 5.68 -10.67
C TRP A 132 3.04 5.71 -10.51
N SER A 133 2.57 5.52 -9.28
CA SER A 133 1.24 5.90 -8.84
C SER A 133 1.31 6.76 -7.59
N PHE A 134 0.27 7.56 -7.37
CA PHE A 134 0.10 8.30 -6.13
C PHE A 134 -1.36 8.13 -5.69
N SER A 135 -1.56 7.77 -4.43
CA SER A 135 -2.88 7.62 -3.83
C SER A 135 -3.04 8.54 -2.62
N LEU A 136 -4.29 8.88 -2.33
CA LEU A 136 -4.68 9.64 -1.15
C LEU A 136 -5.82 8.89 -0.45
N VAL A 137 -5.65 8.65 0.85
CA VAL A 137 -6.63 7.96 1.69
C VAL A 137 -7.04 8.88 2.83
N PHE A 138 -8.33 8.97 3.08
CA PHE A 138 -8.88 9.65 4.25
C PHE A 138 -9.32 8.61 5.27
N VAL A 139 -8.70 8.63 6.45
CA VAL A 139 -9.09 7.74 7.54
C VAL A 139 -10.01 8.48 8.48
N PHE A 140 -11.20 7.91 8.67
CA PHE A 140 -12.17 8.38 9.64
C PHE A 140 -12.33 7.34 10.75
N PRO A 141 -12.05 7.71 12.01
CA PRO A 141 -12.21 6.78 13.12
C PRO A 141 -13.69 6.44 13.29
N ILE A 142 -14.05 5.16 13.41
CA ILE A 142 -15.45 4.75 13.62
C ILE A 142 -15.88 4.79 15.10
N ALA A 143 -14.92 4.98 16.02
CA ALA A 143 -15.14 5.16 17.44
C ALA A 143 -14.11 6.16 18.02
N PRO A 144 -14.42 6.87 19.11
CA PRO A 144 -13.43 7.68 19.83
C PRO A 144 -12.29 6.80 20.39
N PHE A 145 -11.07 7.36 20.42
CA PHE A 145 -9.87 6.82 21.08
C PHE A 145 -9.63 7.49 22.43
#